data_AF-A0A2E5JJ17-F1
#
_entry.id   AF-A0A2E5JJ17-F1
#
_cell.length_a   1.000
_cell.length_b   1.000
_cell.length_c   1.000
_cell.angle_alpha   90.00
_cell.angle_beta   90.00
_cell.angle_gamma   90.00
#
_symmetry.space_group_name_H-M   'P 1'
#
loop_
_entity.id
_entity.type
_entity.pdbx_description
1 polymer ?
#
loop_
_entity_poly.entity_id
_entity_poly.type
_entity_poly.pdbx_seq_one_letter_code
_entity_poly.pdbx_strand_id
1 'polypeptide(L)'
;MKSFAFLFALIFSNTSSAQQYDADGFEIVNPGPSTEILEQIDDEYQSQIEPFFKDKCLSCHSVNNNLPWYSVIPGVSHLLDYDMREAKAKMDMSKGFPFTGHGSPRDDLRALSRVVGKDKMPPLRYQMMHWNSALTIHEKEVLNKWIDQSLSRLEN
;
A
#
# COMPACT_ATOMS: atom_id res chain seq x y z
N MET A 1 -67.52 -14.60 -20.07
CA MET A 1 -67.12 -15.24 -18.79
C MET A 1 -65.69 -15.76 -18.93
N LYS A 2 -64.90 -15.63 -17.86
CA LYS A 2 -63.49 -15.99 -17.65
C LYS A 2 -62.46 -14.88 -17.89
N SER A 3 -62.39 -13.97 -16.91
CA SER A 3 -61.18 -13.18 -16.62
C SER A 3 -60.08 -14.10 -16.08
N PHE A 4 -58.88 -14.01 -16.63
CA PHE A 4 -57.66 -14.56 -16.05
C PHE A 4 -56.90 -13.41 -15.39
N ALA A 5 -56.89 -13.37 -14.06
CA ALA A 5 -56.08 -12.43 -13.30
C ALA A 5 -54.71 -13.09 -13.05
N PHE A 6 -53.66 -12.60 -13.72
CA PHE A 6 -52.27 -12.90 -13.38
C PHE A 6 -51.88 -11.98 -12.21
N LEU A 7 -51.82 -12.53 -11.00
CA LEU A 7 -51.14 -11.86 -9.88
C LEU A 7 -49.63 -11.94 -10.13
N PHE A 8 -49.04 -10.82 -10.53
CA PHE A 8 -47.59 -10.63 -10.47
C PHE A 8 -47.22 -10.38 -9.00
N ALA A 9 -46.64 -11.39 -8.35
CA ALA A 9 -46.03 -11.21 -7.03
C ALA A 9 -44.76 -10.36 -7.20
N LEU A 10 -44.82 -9.10 -6.78
CA LEU A 10 -43.65 -8.26 -6.60
C LEU A 10 -42.81 -8.84 -5.45
N ILE A 11 -41.76 -9.58 -5.79
CA ILE A 11 -40.72 -9.98 -4.84
C ILE A 11 -39.91 -8.72 -4.54
N PHE A 12 -40.16 -8.12 -3.38
CA PHE A 12 -39.28 -7.11 -2.81
C PHE A 12 -37.96 -7.78 -2.41
N SER A 13 -36.90 -7.55 -3.18
CA SER A 13 -35.54 -7.86 -2.75
C SER A 13 -35.14 -6.86 -1.65
N ASN A 14 -35.35 -7.25 -0.39
CA ASN A 14 -34.74 -6.55 0.74
C ASN A 14 -33.23 -6.71 0.66
N THR A 15 -32.53 -5.61 0.41
CA THR A 15 -31.07 -5.51 0.55
C THR A 15 -30.73 -5.47 2.04
N SER A 16 -30.65 -6.64 2.66
CA SER A 16 -29.96 -6.78 3.94
C SER A 16 -28.48 -6.93 3.64
N SER A 17 -27.66 -6.04 4.22
CA SER A 17 -26.22 -6.26 4.37
C SER A 17 -25.99 -7.72 4.75
N ALA A 18 -25.29 -8.49 3.92
CA ALA A 18 -25.02 -9.89 4.20
C ALA A 18 -24.15 -9.96 5.46
N GLN A 19 -24.72 -10.44 6.58
CA GLN A 19 -23.98 -10.61 7.82
C GLN A 19 -22.93 -11.71 7.60
N GLN A 20 -21.66 -11.34 7.56
CA GLN A 20 -20.54 -12.28 7.43
C GLN A 20 -20.17 -12.84 8.80
N TYR A 21 -19.88 -14.14 8.85
CA TYR A 21 -19.41 -14.82 10.04
C TYR A 21 -18.07 -15.51 9.73
N ASP A 22 -17.18 -15.59 10.71
CA ASP A 22 -15.94 -16.33 10.59
C ASP A 22 -16.16 -17.86 10.63
N ALA A 23 -15.08 -18.63 10.51
CA ALA A 23 -15.13 -20.09 10.51
C ALA A 23 -15.69 -20.68 11.82
N ASP A 24 -15.66 -19.91 12.91
CA ASP A 24 -16.13 -20.29 14.24
C ASP A 24 -17.54 -19.74 14.53
N GLY A 25 -18.16 -19.06 13.57
CA GLY A 25 -19.52 -18.52 13.65
C GLY A 25 -19.64 -17.18 14.39
N PHE A 26 -18.54 -16.46 14.60
CA PHE A 26 -18.55 -15.10 15.16
C PHE A 26 -18.78 -14.07 14.05
N GLU A 27 -19.58 -13.05 14.32
CA GLU A 27 -19.90 -12.01 13.34
C GLU A 27 -18.66 -11.17 12.99
N ILE A 28 -18.39 -11.05 11.69
CA ILE A 28 -17.33 -10.19 11.18
C ILE A 28 -17.86 -8.75 11.14
N VAL A 29 -17.58 -8.00 12.20
CA VAL A 29 -18.02 -6.59 12.36
C VAL A 29 -17.26 -5.64 11.41
N ASN A 30 -16.09 -6.04 10.90
CA ASN A 30 -15.33 -5.31 9.89
C ASN A 30 -14.45 -6.26 9.08
N PRO A 31 -14.86 -6.68 7.86
CA PRO A 31 -14.11 -7.68 7.08
C PRO A 31 -12.78 -7.18 6.51
N GLY A 32 -12.42 -5.91 6.73
CA GLY A 32 -11.29 -5.29 6.04
C GLY A 32 -11.58 -5.08 4.55
N PRO A 33 -10.64 -4.50 3.78
CA PRO A 33 -10.81 -4.36 2.35
C PRO A 33 -10.90 -5.73 1.65
N SER A 34 -11.72 -5.83 0.60
CA SER A 34 -11.84 -7.07 -0.17
C SER A 34 -10.52 -7.41 -0.88
N THR A 35 -10.25 -8.71 -1.03
CA THR A 35 -9.05 -9.20 -1.75
C THR A 35 -8.98 -8.64 -3.16
N GLU A 36 -10.12 -8.53 -3.85
CA GLU A 36 -10.20 -7.98 -5.21
C GLU A 36 -9.71 -6.53 -5.29
N ILE A 37 -10.08 -5.68 -4.30
CA ILE A 37 -9.61 -4.29 -4.26
C ILE A 37 -8.10 -4.24 -4.04
N LEU A 38 -7.57 -5.09 -3.16
CA LEU A 38 -6.13 -5.15 -2.88
C LEU A 38 -5.33 -5.61 -4.09
N GLU A 39 -5.82 -6.63 -4.81
CA GLU A 39 -5.19 -7.12 -6.05
C GLU A 39 -5.16 -6.03 -7.13
N GLN A 40 -6.26 -5.30 -7.33
CA GLN A 40 -6.28 -4.20 -8.30
C GLN A 40 -5.29 -3.08 -7.95
N ILE A 41 -5.14 -2.75 -6.66
CA ILE A 41 -4.18 -1.74 -6.22
C ILE A 41 -2.74 -2.24 -6.42
N ASP A 42 -2.48 -3.52 -6.16
CA ASP A 42 -1.16 -4.12 -6.37
C ASP A 42 -0.78 -4.19 -7.86
N ASP A 43 -1.70 -4.53 -8.76
CA ASP A 43 -1.47 -4.50 -10.20
C ASP A 43 -1.05 -3.10 -10.70
N GLU A 44 -1.70 -2.06 -10.19
CA GLU A 44 -1.33 -0.67 -10.48
C GLU A 44 0.01 -0.29 -9.85
N TYR A 45 0.29 -0.75 -8.62
CA TYR A 45 1.57 -0.56 -7.96
C TYR A 45 2.72 -1.17 -8.78
N GLN A 46 2.61 -2.44 -9.14
CA GLN A 46 3.66 -3.16 -9.88
C GLN A 46 3.94 -2.52 -11.25
N SER A 47 2.88 -2.10 -11.94
CA SER A 47 3.01 -1.55 -13.31
C SER A 47 3.46 -0.09 -13.36
N GLN A 48 3.05 0.74 -12.40
CA GLN A 48 3.25 2.20 -12.46
C GLN A 48 4.23 2.73 -11.40
N ILE A 49 4.27 2.12 -10.21
CA ILE A 49 4.95 2.69 -9.03
C ILE A 49 6.26 1.97 -8.72
N GLU A 50 6.24 0.64 -8.72
CA GLU A 50 7.41 -0.19 -8.44
C GLU A 50 8.64 0.17 -9.28
N PRO A 51 8.53 0.50 -10.59
CA PRO A 51 9.68 0.82 -11.43
C PRO A 51 10.58 1.92 -10.88
N PHE A 52 10.01 3.00 -10.35
CA PHE A 52 10.81 4.06 -9.72
C PHE A 52 11.04 3.81 -8.23
N PHE A 53 10.20 3.04 -7.55
CA PHE A 53 10.47 2.64 -6.15
C PHE A 53 11.77 1.85 -6.00
N LYS A 54 12.18 1.07 -7.01
CA LYS A 54 13.44 0.30 -7.01
C LYS A 54 14.65 1.16 -6.65
N ASP A 55 14.72 2.37 -7.19
CA ASP A 55 15.87 3.27 -7.00
C ASP A 55 15.70 4.26 -5.85
N LYS A 56 14.46 4.48 -5.40
CA LYS A 56 14.12 5.56 -4.46
C LYS A 56 13.75 5.05 -3.06
N CYS A 57 13.14 3.87 -2.96
CA CYS A 57 12.52 3.37 -1.73
C CYS A 57 13.02 1.97 -1.34
N LEU A 58 13.08 1.04 -2.30
CA LEU A 58 13.26 -0.38 -2.01
C LEU A 58 14.65 -0.72 -1.49
N SER A 59 15.65 0.14 -1.70
CA SER A 59 16.99 -0.08 -1.14
C SER A 59 16.98 -0.20 0.38
N CYS A 60 16.05 0.46 1.07
CA CYS A 60 15.92 0.41 2.53
C CYS A 60 14.65 -0.32 2.98
N HIS A 61 13.59 -0.26 2.18
CA HIS A 61 12.26 -0.78 2.53
C HIS A 61 11.96 -2.20 2.02
N SER A 62 12.84 -2.82 1.23
CA SER A 62 12.62 -4.18 0.68
C SER A 62 13.67 -5.19 1.17
N VAL A 63 13.76 -6.36 0.53
CA VAL A 63 14.83 -7.33 0.77
C VAL A 63 16.15 -6.79 0.22
N ASN A 64 17.18 -6.80 1.06
CA ASN A 64 18.46 -6.15 0.78
C ASN A 64 19.37 -7.08 -0.03
N ASN A 65 19.16 -7.16 -1.34
CA ASN A 65 19.97 -8.04 -2.20
C ASN A 65 21.19 -7.35 -2.83
N ASN A 66 21.21 -6.00 -2.87
CA ASN A 66 22.26 -5.22 -3.52
C ASN A 66 22.71 -4.06 -2.62
N LEU A 67 23.51 -4.38 -1.61
CA LEU A 67 24.12 -3.36 -0.76
C LEU A 67 25.27 -2.65 -1.47
N PRO A 68 25.49 -1.36 -1.20
CA PRO A 68 26.62 -0.61 -1.76
C PRO A 68 27.95 -1.11 -1.19
N TRP A 69 29.04 -0.96 -1.95
CA TRP A 69 30.37 -1.49 -1.57
C TRP A 69 30.87 -1.05 -0.18
N TYR A 70 30.45 0.12 0.31
CA TYR A 70 30.85 0.63 1.61
C TYR A 70 30.10 -0.02 2.79
N SER A 71 29.11 -0.88 2.53
CA SER A 71 28.34 -1.60 3.56
C SER A 71 29.20 -2.57 4.38
N VAL A 72 30.42 -2.88 3.93
CA VAL A 72 31.37 -3.75 4.64
C VAL A 72 32.31 -2.98 5.56
N ILE A 73 32.32 -1.64 5.51
CA ILE A 73 33.20 -0.81 6.34
C ILE A 73 32.69 -0.82 7.78
N PRO A 74 33.52 -1.21 8.79
CA PRO A 74 33.11 -1.20 10.19
C PRO A 74 32.62 0.18 10.63
N GLY A 75 31.54 0.20 11.43
CA GLY A 75 30.85 1.43 11.85
C GLY A 75 29.79 1.89 10.85
N VAL A 76 30.15 2.02 9.56
CA VAL A 76 29.18 2.33 8.49
C VAL A 76 28.17 1.21 8.32
N SER A 77 28.65 -0.05 8.36
CA SER A 77 27.80 -1.24 8.30
C SER A 77 26.71 -1.23 9.38
N HIS A 78 27.09 -0.97 10.63
CA HIS A 78 26.16 -0.92 11.76
C HIS A 78 25.13 0.20 11.63
N LEU A 79 25.54 1.38 11.17
CA LEU A 79 24.63 2.50 10.95
C LEU A 79 23.64 2.19 9.82
N LEU A 80 24.12 1.60 8.72
CA LEU A 80 23.28 1.19 7.60
C LEU A 80 22.27 0.13 8.05
N ASP A 81 22.72 -0.92 8.73
CA ASP A 81 21.84 -1.98 9.26
C ASP A 81 20.79 -1.42 10.22
N TYR A 82 21.17 -0.47 11.07
CA TYR A 82 20.24 0.23 11.95
C TYR A 82 19.19 1.02 11.14
N ASP A 83 19.62 1.87 10.23
CA ASP A 83 18.73 2.69 9.38
C ASP A 83 17.76 1.81 8.57
N MET A 84 18.23 0.69 8.01
CA MET A 84 17.40 -0.24 7.24
C MET A 84 16.38 -0.96 8.12
N ARG A 85 16.76 -1.39 9.33
CA ARG A 85 15.81 -2.00 10.28
C ARG A 85 14.74 -1.01 10.70
N GLU A 86 15.11 0.22 11.03
CA GLU A 86 14.16 1.28 11.37
C GLU A 86 13.24 1.59 10.18
N ALA A 87 13.77 1.66 8.96
CA ALA A 87 12.97 1.89 7.76
C ALA A 87 11.89 0.82 7.58
N LYS A 88 12.27 -0.47 7.66
CA LYS A 88 11.32 -1.60 7.54
C LYS A 88 10.34 -1.69 8.70
N ALA A 89 10.77 -1.36 9.91
CA ALA A 89 9.88 -1.31 11.06
C ALA A 89 8.78 -0.24 10.91
N LYS A 90 9.04 0.82 10.15
CA LYS A 90 8.03 1.83 9.79
C LYS A 90 7.23 1.45 8.56
N MET A 91 7.86 0.84 7.57
CA MET A 91 7.21 0.43 6.33
C MET A 91 8.03 -0.68 5.67
N ASP A 92 7.51 -1.89 5.61
CA ASP A 92 8.11 -3.02 4.91
C ASP A 92 7.36 -3.23 3.58
N MET A 93 8.13 -3.14 2.49
CA MET A 93 7.71 -3.30 1.09
C MET A 93 8.31 -4.57 0.47
N SER A 94 8.84 -5.48 1.28
CA SER A 94 9.52 -6.71 0.81
C SER A 94 8.62 -7.65 0.01
N LYS A 95 7.30 -7.56 0.19
CA LYS A 95 6.30 -8.40 -0.48
C LYS A 95 5.47 -7.68 -1.53
N GLY A 96 5.79 -6.42 -1.86
CA GLY A 96 4.91 -5.59 -2.69
C GLY A 96 3.73 -5.02 -1.89
N PHE A 97 2.67 -4.60 -2.58
CA PHE A 97 1.46 -4.11 -1.92
C PHE A 97 0.54 -5.32 -1.57
N PRO A 98 -0.18 -5.31 -0.42
CA PRO A 98 -0.17 -4.28 0.61
C PRO A 98 1.14 -4.23 1.39
N PHE A 99 1.60 -3.01 1.66
CA PHE A 99 2.72 -2.78 2.55
C PHE A 99 2.34 -3.13 3.99
N THR A 100 3.34 -3.17 4.86
CA THR A 100 3.12 -3.38 6.30
C THR A 100 3.91 -2.37 7.12
N GLY A 101 3.36 -1.91 8.23
CA GLY A 101 4.07 -0.99 9.14
C GLY A 101 3.15 -0.10 9.97
N HIS A 102 1.99 0.26 9.43
CA HIS A 102 1.02 1.15 10.10
C HIS A 102 -0.32 0.49 10.44
N GLY A 103 -0.42 -0.84 10.33
CA GLY A 103 -1.57 -1.63 10.81
C GLY A 103 -2.65 -1.89 9.77
N SER A 104 -2.78 -1.06 8.73
CA SER A 104 -3.68 -1.30 7.60
C SER A 104 -3.10 -0.75 6.29
N PRO A 105 -3.49 -1.29 5.12
CA PRO A 105 -3.07 -0.75 3.81
C PRO A 105 -3.43 0.74 3.66
N ARG A 106 -4.57 1.16 4.24
CA ARG A 106 -5.01 2.56 4.27
C ARG A 106 -4.03 3.43 5.06
N ASP A 107 -3.61 2.99 6.24
CA ASP A 107 -2.70 3.76 7.09
C ASP A 107 -1.30 3.83 6.48
N ASP A 108 -0.87 2.77 5.81
CA ASP A 108 0.40 2.74 5.08
C ASP A 108 0.39 3.73 3.91
N LEU A 109 -0.67 3.77 3.12
CA LEU A 109 -0.84 4.77 2.05
C LEU A 109 -0.90 6.21 2.58
N ARG A 110 -1.56 6.45 3.72
CA ARG A 110 -1.58 7.77 4.36
C ARG A 110 -0.21 8.17 4.90
N ALA A 111 0.56 7.24 5.45
CA ALA A 111 1.92 7.48 5.89
C ALA A 111 2.82 7.82 4.68
N LEU A 112 2.69 7.08 3.59
CA LEU A 112 3.41 7.31 2.34
C LEU A 112 3.11 8.69 1.74
N SER A 113 1.81 9.05 1.61
CA SER A 113 1.39 10.38 1.15
C SER A 113 2.01 11.50 1.98
N ARG A 114 2.03 11.34 3.31
CA ARG A 114 2.59 12.32 4.24
C ARG A 114 4.10 12.53 4.04
N VAL A 115 4.88 11.46 3.86
CA VAL A 115 6.34 11.59 3.69
C VAL A 115 6.72 12.12 2.31
N VAL A 116 5.95 11.76 1.28
CA VAL A 116 6.10 12.27 -0.10
C VAL A 116 5.76 13.75 -0.14
N GLY A 117 4.60 14.14 0.38
CA GLY A 117 4.15 15.54 0.38
C GLY A 117 4.98 16.49 1.26
N LYS A 118 5.79 15.95 2.19
CA LYS A 118 6.70 16.74 3.03
C LYS A 118 8.18 16.64 2.61
N ASP A 119 8.47 15.99 1.50
CA ASP A 119 9.84 15.74 1.02
C ASP A 119 10.75 15.13 2.10
N LYS A 120 10.18 14.24 2.92
CA LYS A 120 10.91 13.56 4.01
C LYS A 120 11.55 12.25 3.59
N MET A 121 11.19 11.74 2.42
CA MET A 121 11.76 10.52 1.86
C MET A 121 12.24 10.72 0.41
N PRO A 122 13.45 10.23 0.07
CA PRO A 122 14.44 9.69 1.00
C PRO A 122 15.00 10.77 1.95
N PRO A 123 15.55 10.41 3.13
CA PRO A 123 16.14 11.38 4.04
C PRO A 123 17.26 12.17 3.37
N LEU A 124 17.42 13.45 3.69
CA LEU A 124 18.42 14.32 3.07
C LEU A 124 19.85 13.74 3.14
N ARG A 125 20.22 13.11 4.26
CA ARG A 125 21.53 12.45 4.43
C ARG A 125 21.80 11.38 3.38
N TYR A 126 20.75 10.64 2.99
CA TYR A 126 20.83 9.61 1.96
C TYR A 126 20.95 10.25 0.57
N GLN A 127 20.17 11.29 0.30
CA GLN A 127 20.23 12.04 -0.96
C GLN A 127 21.60 12.68 -1.22
N MET A 128 22.30 13.14 -0.18
CA MET A 128 23.65 13.70 -0.32
C MET A 128 24.67 12.69 -0.89
N MET A 129 24.53 11.41 -0.52
CA MET A 129 25.36 10.34 -1.06
C MET A 129 24.79 9.80 -2.37
N HIS A 130 23.45 9.74 -2.47
CA HIS A 130 22.70 9.16 -3.57
C HIS A 130 21.86 10.25 -4.25
N TRP A 131 22.53 11.14 -4.98
CA TRP A 131 21.90 12.34 -5.57
C TRP A 131 20.72 12.03 -6.49
N ASN A 132 20.71 10.86 -7.15
CA ASN A 132 19.61 10.42 -8.01
C ASN A 132 18.48 9.70 -7.24
N SER A 133 18.48 9.71 -5.90
CA SER A 133 17.45 9.04 -5.09
C SER A 133 16.21 9.89 -4.80
N ALA A 134 16.24 11.20 -5.07
CA ALA A 134 15.07 12.05 -4.88
C ALA A 134 13.97 11.70 -5.90
N LEU A 135 12.71 11.73 -5.46
CA LEU A 135 11.56 11.66 -6.37
C LEU A 135 11.50 12.92 -7.22
N THR A 136 11.38 12.74 -8.53
CA THR A 136 11.10 13.81 -9.50
C THR A 136 9.69 14.34 -9.33
N ILE A 137 9.40 15.50 -9.93
CA ILE A 137 8.04 16.08 -9.92
C ILE A 137 7.04 15.10 -10.53
N HIS A 138 7.39 14.51 -11.67
CA HIS A 138 6.53 13.54 -12.36
C HIS A 138 6.29 12.27 -11.52
N GLU A 139 7.33 11.69 -10.93
CA GLU A 139 7.19 10.51 -10.05
C GLU A 139 6.27 10.81 -8.84
N LYS A 140 6.36 12.02 -8.25
CA LYS A 140 5.46 12.43 -7.16
C LYS A 140 4.02 12.57 -7.63
N GLU A 141 3.78 13.11 -8.82
CA GLU A 141 2.44 13.23 -9.39
C GLU A 141 1.81 11.85 -9.63
N VAL A 142 2.55 10.95 -10.26
CA VAL A 142 2.11 9.57 -10.51
C VAL A 142 1.83 8.85 -9.19
N LEU A 143 2.74 8.99 -8.21
CA LEU A 143 2.61 8.36 -6.90
C LEU A 143 1.41 8.89 -6.11
N ASN A 144 1.25 10.21 -6.02
CA ASN A 144 0.12 10.79 -5.29
C ASN A 144 -1.21 10.43 -5.93
N LYS A 145 -1.29 10.40 -7.27
CA LYS A 145 -2.49 9.95 -7.97
C LYS A 145 -2.85 8.51 -7.63
N TRP A 146 -1.87 7.59 -7.67
CA TRP A 146 -2.11 6.19 -7.28
C TRP A 146 -2.53 6.08 -5.81
N ILE A 147 -1.90 6.83 -4.90
CA ILE A 147 -2.29 6.84 -3.47
C ILE A 147 -3.74 7.30 -3.30
N ASP A 148 -4.13 8.40 -3.92
CA ASP A 148 -5.48 8.97 -3.79
C ASP A 148 -6.55 8.02 -4.35
N GLN A 149 -6.27 7.39 -5.49
CA GLN A 149 -7.15 6.39 -6.11
C GLN A 149 -7.28 5.14 -5.23
N SER A 150 -6.17 4.65 -4.68
CA SER A 150 -6.13 3.50 -3.79
C SER A 150 -6.88 3.76 -2.50
N LEU A 151 -6.67 4.92 -1.86
CA LEU A 151 -7.41 5.33 -0.67
C LEU A 151 -8.91 5.42 -0.94
N SER A 152 -9.31 5.97 -2.08
CA SER A 152 -10.72 6.03 -2.49
C SER A 152 -11.33 4.64 -2.62
N ARG A 153 -10.59 3.63 -3.13
CA ARG A 153 -11.09 2.25 -3.21
C ARG A 153 -11.17 1.55 -1.87
N LEU A 154 -10.27 1.87 -0.93
CA LEU A 154 -10.26 1.28 0.42
C LEU A 154 -11.31 1.89 1.36
N GLU A 155 -11.93 3.01 0.98
CA GLU A 155 -12.91 3.74 1.78
C GLU A 155 -14.36 3.56 1.32
N ASN A 156 -14.56 2.98 0.14
CA ASN A 156 -15.87 2.67 -0.45
C ASN A 156 -16.17 1.18 -0.37
#